data_AF-A0A7R8A0R1-F1
#
_entry.id   AF-A0A7R8A0R1-F1
#
_cell.length_a   1.000
_cell.length_b   1.000
_cell.length_c   1.000
_cell.angle_alpha   90.00
_cell.angle_beta   90.00
_cell.angle_gamma   90.00
#
_symmetry.space_group_name_H-M   'P 1'
#
loop_
_entity.id
_entity.type
_entity.pdbx_description
1 polymer ?
#
loop_
_entity_poly.entity_id
_entity_poly.type
_entity_poly.pdbx_seq_one_letter_code
_entity_poly.pdbx_strand_id
1 'polypeptide(L)'
;MSAQAYYELYRGSSLGLSLTDTLDDLINEGRIEPQLAMKILSTFDRVITEVLADKVRARLTFKVRLSMRIRKAAPEGYEGGE
;
A
#
# COMPACT_ATOMS: atom_id res chain seq x y z
N MET A 1 -12.41 11.57 16.98
CA MET A 1 -11.02 11.38 16.56
C MET A 1 -11.07 10.65 15.23
N SER A 2 -10.78 11.32 14.11
CA SER A 2 -10.71 10.63 12.82
C SER A 2 -9.64 9.55 12.94
N ALA A 3 -10.01 8.29 12.75
CA ALA A 3 -9.04 7.22 12.63
C ALA A 3 -8.09 7.63 11.50
N GLN A 4 -6.85 7.97 11.85
CA GLN A 4 -5.80 8.18 10.87
C GLN A 4 -5.66 6.85 10.16
N ALA A 5 -6.25 6.72 8.97
CA ALA A 5 -6.12 5.52 8.16
C ALA A 5 -4.68 5.49 7.68
N TYR A 6 -3.84 4.73 8.38
CA TYR A 6 -2.47 4.52 7.98
C TYR A 6 -2.43 3.74 6.66
N TYR A 7 -1.43 4.01 5.84
CA TYR A 7 -1.38 3.45 4.49
C TYR A 7 -1.00 1.98 4.51
N GLU A 8 -1.92 1.10 4.10
CA GLU A 8 -1.63 -0.32 3.89
C GLU A 8 -0.69 -0.55 2.70
N LEU A 9 -0.43 0.47 1.87
CA LEU A 9 0.52 0.43 0.75
C LEU A 9 1.88 -0.15 1.17
N TYR A 10 2.35 0.18 2.37
CA TYR A 10 3.65 -0.27 2.86
C TYR A 10 3.71 -1.77 3.20
N ARG A 11 2.56 -2.45 3.30
CA ARG A 11 2.53 -3.92 3.44
C ARG A 11 3.06 -4.61 2.18
N GLY A 12 2.96 -3.98 1.01
CA GLY A 12 3.58 -4.47 -0.23
C GLY A 12 5.09 -4.21 -0.34
N SER A 13 5.70 -3.56 0.65
CA SER A 13 7.17 -3.45 0.71
C SER A 13 7.79 -4.79 1.08
N SER A 14 9.09 -4.98 0.81
CA SER A 14 9.79 -6.21 1.19
C SER A 14 9.66 -6.52 2.69
N LEU A 15 9.68 -5.49 3.55
CA LEU A 15 9.49 -5.66 4.99
C LEU A 15 8.06 -6.07 5.34
N GLY A 16 7.08 -5.43 4.69
CA GLY A 16 5.66 -5.75 4.89
C GLY A 16 5.31 -7.16 4.45
N LEU A 17 5.85 -7.61 3.31
CA LEU A 17 5.66 -8.96 2.78
C LEU A 17 6.25 -10.02 3.71
N SER A 18 7.49 -9.83 4.18
CA SER A 18 8.08 -10.76 5.14
C SER A 18 7.30 -10.85 6.45
N LEU A 19 6.71 -9.73 6.89
CA LEU A 19 5.84 -9.71 8.07
C LEU A 19 4.53 -10.49 7.80
N THR A 20 3.86 -10.26 6.67
CA THR A 20 2.62 -10.98 6.34
C THR A 20 2.85 -12.47 6.20
N ASP A 21 3.92 -12.88 5.51
CA ASP A 21 4.27 -14.29 5.33
C ASP A 21 4.48 -14.98 6.69
N THR A 22 5.22 -14.33 7.60
CA THR A 22 5.46 -14.85 8.96
C THR A 22 4.16 -14.94 9.76
N LEU A 23 3.26 -13.96 9.63
CA LEU A 23 1.97 -13.99 10.32
C LEU A 23 1.08 -15.12 9.79
N ASP A 24 1.06 -15.34 8.48
CA ASP A 24 0.30 -16.41 7.85
C ASP A 24 0.81 -17.79 8.29
N ASP A 25 2.14 -17.98 8.35
CA ASP A 25 2.75 -19.21 8.87
C ASP A 25 2.32 -19.48 10.33
N LEU A 26 2.36 -18.46 11.19
CA LEU A 26 1.96 -18.58 12.59
C LEU A 26 0.46 -18.87 12.76
N ILE A 27 -0.39 -18.37 11.86
CA ILE A 27 -1.82 -18.69 11.82
C ILE A 27 -2.01 -20.14 11.41
N ASN A 28 -1.31 -20.58 10.36
CA ASN A 28 -1.38 -21.95 9.84
C ASN A 28 -0.91 -22.99 10.88
N GLU A 29 0.10 -22.64 11.69
CA GLU A 29 0.57 -23.45 12.82
C GLU A 29 -0.39 -23.43 14.03
N GLY A 30 -1.45 -22.60 14.00
CA GLY A 30 -2.39 -22.44 15.11
C GLY A 30 -1.80 -21.72 16.33
N ARG A 31 -0.68 -21.00 16.15
CA ARG A 31 0.04 -20.33 17.23
C ARG A 31 -0.50 -18.93 17.54
N ILE A 32 -1.11 -18.28 16.54
CA ILE A 32 -1.76 -16.99 16.70
C ILE A 32 -3.14 -17.00 16.04
N GLU A 33 -4.06 -16.22 16.58
CA GLU A 33 -5.37 -16.01 15.94
C GLU A 33 -5.29 -14.95 14.83
N PRO A 34 -6.11 -15.07 13.76
CA PRO A 34 -6.15 -14.08 12.68
C PRO A 34 -6.42 -12.64 13.16
N GLN A 35 -7.22 -12.47 14.21
CA GLN A 35 -7.51 -11.15 14.78
C GLN A 35 -6.27 -10.49 15.40
N LEU A 36 -5.34 -11.27 15.94
CA LEU A 36 -4.09 -10.77 16.49
C LEU A 36 -3.16 -10.31 15.36
N ALA A 37 -3.06 -11.09 14.28
CA ALA A 37 -2.29 -10.70 13.09
C ALA A 37 -2.78 -9.36 12.51
N MET A 38 -4.09 -9.14 12.42
CA MET A 38 -4.66 -7.86 11.97
C MET A 38 -4.26 -6.68 12.87
N LYS A 39 -4.17 -6.88 14.19
CA LYS A 39 -3.70 -5.84 15.14
C LYS A 39 -2.21 -5.53 14.94
N ILE A 40 -1.41 -6.55 14.66
CA ILE A 40 0.03 -6.39 14.37
C ILE A 40 0.19 -5.59 13.07
N LEU A 41 -0.57 -5.93 12.02
CA LEU A 41 -0.54 -5.19 10.75
C LEU A 41 -0.98 -3.73 10.91
N SER A 42 -2.04 -3.47 11.68
CA SER A 42 -2.44 -2.09 11.98
C SER A 42 -1.36 -1.31 12.73
N THR A 43 -0.62 -1.97 13.63
CA THR A 43 0.53 -1.36 14.33
C THR A 43 1.67 -1.09 13.36
N PHE A 44 1.94 -2.02 12.44
CA PHE A 44 2.95 -1.85 11.41
C PHE A 44 2.64 -0.64 10.51
N ASP A 45 1.41 -0.51 10.02
CA ASP A 45 1.02 0.62 9.14
C ASP A 45 1.27 1.97 9.82
N ARG A 46 1.00 2.05 11.13
CA ARG A 46 1.30 3.23 11.94
C ARG A 46 2.80 3.50 12.03
N VAL A 47 3.54 2.52 12.51
CA VAL A 47 4.98 2.68 12.82
C VAL A 47 5.79 2.98 11.57
N ILE A 48 5.52 2.31 10.45
CA ILE A 48 6.27 2.55 9.21
C ILE A 48 6.03 3.97 8.69
N THR A 49 4.80 4.46 8.76
CA THR A 49 4.46 5.83 8.35
C THR A 49 5.18 6.86 9.21
N GLU A 50 5.17 6.68 10.54
CA GLU A 50 5.86 7.57 11.49
C GLU A 50 7.38 7.56 11.30
N VAL A 51 7.98 6.37 11.17
CA VAL A 51 9.44 6.22 11.00
C VAL A 51 9.92 6.81 9.68
N LEU A 52 9.19 6.59 8.58
CA LEU A 52 9.52 7.19 7.30
C LEU A 52 9.46 8.73 7.35
N ALA A 53 8.46 9.30 8.02
CA ALA A 53 8.31 10.75 8.15
C ALA A 53 9.39 11.38 9.06
N ASP A 54 9.75 10.72 10.16
CA ASP A 54 10.68 11.27 11.15
C ASP A 54 12.16 11.02 10.81
N LYS A 55 12.49 9.79 10.41
CA LYS A 55 13.88 9.32 10.28
C LYS A 55 14.45 9.42 8.87
N VAL A 56 13.62 9.37 7.83
CA VAL A 56 14.12 9.37 6.45
C VAL A 56 14.19 10.80 5.91
N ARG A 57 15.42 11.27 5.64
CA ARG A 57 15.70 12.59 5.03
C ARG A 57 16.27 12.50 3.62
N ALA A 58 16.54 11.28 3.14
CA ALA A 58 17.11 11.04 1.83
C ALA A 58 16.21 11.60 0.72
N ARG A 59 16.81 12.27 -0.26
CA ARG A 59 16.11 12.83 -1.42
C ARG A 59 16.53 12.08 -2.67
N LEU A 60 15.54 11.61 -3.42
CA LEU A 60 15.74 10.95 -4.71
C LEU A 60 15.28 11.91 -5.82
N THR A 61 16.01 11.99 -6.92
CA THR A 61 15.56 12.63 -8.16
C THR A 61 15.61 11.60 -9.27
N PHE A 62 14.48 11.37 -9.93
CA PHE A 62 14.39 10.49 -11.08
C PHE A 62 14.13 11.30 -12.35
N LYS A 63 14.81 10.96 -13.44
CA LYS A 63 14.48 11.42 -14.79
C LYS A 63 13.71 10.30 -15.47
N VAL A 64 12.42 10.53 -15.74
CA VAL A 64 11.56 9.54 -16.41
C VAL A 64 11.28 10.01 -17.83
N ARG A 65 11.50 9.12 -18.80
CA ARG A 65 10.89 9.24 -20.12
C ARG A 65 9.54 8.54 -20.07
N LEU A 66 8.46 9.32 -20.08
CA LEU A 66 7.12 8.79 -19.91
C LEU A 66 6.70 8.03 -21.17
N SER A 67 6.72 6.69 -21.11
CA SER A 67 6.24 5.80 -22.17
C SER A 67 4.75 5.46 -22.03
N MET A 68 4.09 5.97 -20.98
CA MET A 68 2.72 5.59 -20.70
C MET A 68 1.77 6.28 -21.69
N ARG A 69 1.19 5.49 -22.61
CA ARG A 69 0.11 5.95 -23.50
C ARG A 69 -1.14 6.11 -22.65
N ILE A 70 -1.48 7.36 -22.30
CA ILE A 70 -2.81 7.67 -21.81
C ILE A 70 -3.76 7.46 -22.99
N ARG A 71 -4.60 6.41 -22.93
CA ARG A 71 -5.71 6.29 -23.88
C ARG A 71 -6.60 7.50 -23.64
N LYS A 72 -6.68 8.41 -24.60
CA LYS A 72 -7.70 9.46 -24.59
C LYS A 72 -9.04 8.72 -24.61
N ALA A 73 -9.82 8.83 -23.54
CA ALA A 73 -11.20 8.37 -23.56
C ALA A 73 -11.89 9.12 -24.71
N ALA A 74 -12.38 8.38 -25.70
CA ALA A 74 -13.23 8.94 -26.74
C ALA A 74 -14.50 9.46 -26.05
N PRO A 75 -15.00 10.67 -26.38
CA PRO A 75 -16.33 11.06 -25.93
C PRO A 75 -17.33 10.13 -26.62
N GLU A 76 -18.04 9.34 -25.81
CA GLU A 76 -19.22 8.61 -26.27
C GLU A 76 -20.30 9.60 -26.69
N GLY A 77 -20.90 9.36 -27.86
CA GLY A 77 -22.22 9.88 -28.21
C GLY A 77 -22.25 11.26 -28.85
N TYR A 78 -22.09 11.30 -30.18
CA TYR A 78 -22.95 12.13 -31.03
C TYR A 78 -23.24 11.31 -32.30
N GLU A 79 -24.29 10.48 -32.23
CA GLU A 79 -25.00 10.05 -33.44
C GLU A 79 -25.77 11.27 -33.94
N GLY A 80 -25.13 12.02 -34.85
CA GLY A 80 -25.82 13.00 -35.68
C GLY A 80 -26.62 12.22 -36.72
N GLY A 81 -27.93 12.24 -36.58
CA GLY A 81 -28.84 11.85 -37.65
C GLY A 81 -28.82 12.88 -38.77
N GLU A 82 -28.79 12.37 -39.99
CA GLU A 82 -29.65 12.81 -41.09
C GLU A 82 -30.23 11.55 -41.75
#